data_AF-A0A5C4LD55-F1
#
_entry.id   AF-A0A5C4LD55-F1
#
_cell.length_a   1.000
_cell.length_b   1.000
_cell.length_c   1.000
_cell.angle_alpha   90.00
_cell.angle_beta   90.00
_cell.angle_gamma   90.00
#
_symmetry.space_group_name_H-M   'P 1'
#
loop_
_entity.id
_entity.type
_entity.pdbx_description
1 polymer ?
#
loop_
_entity_poly.entity_id
_entity_poly.type
_entity_poly.pdbx_seq_one_letter_code
_entity_poly.pdbx_strand_id
1 'polypeptide(L)'
;MAAGFGGRAARAGRATASRPGIPEARPAFTAHDHDRHDLDRHRLDRHDRNRRRLMAGASAPASLAALPGIARAVPGPGDDAPVTARVALTVNGVRREIDLDLRTSLLDAMREHLHLTGSKKGCDHGQCGACTMIVNGRRINGCLTLAVMHQGAEITTIEGLGQPDALHPLQAAFVTHDGYQCGYCTPGQICSGVAVLEEIRAGIPSHATGDLTRPPELSEAEIRERMSGNLCRCGAYSNIVEAMTDYAEQASGSRA
;
A
#
# COMPACT_ATOMS: atom_id res chain seq x y z
N MET A 1 -21.80 -43.21 68.26
CA MET A 1 -20.38 -43.35 67.89
C MET A 1 -20.07 -42.14 67.00
N ALA A 2 -19.76 -40.96 67.55
CA ALA A 2 -18.44 -40.51 68.04
C ALA A 2 -17.36 -40.62 66.95
N ALA A 3 -16.57 -39.61 66.55
CA ALA A 3 -16.25 -38.26 67.03
C ALA A 3 -15.78 -37.46 65.77
N GLY A 4 -15.73 -36.13 65.65
CA GLY A 4 -15.29 -35.10 66.60
C GLY A 4 -13.94 -34.51 66.14
N PHE A 5 -13.77 -33.19 66.31
CA PHE A 5 -12.64 -32.29 65.97
C PHE A 5 -12.66 -31.69 64.56
N GLY A 6 -12.81 -30.38 64.34
CA GLY A 6 -12.67 -29.21 65.22
C GLY A 6 -11.35 -28.50 64.92
N GLY A 7 -11.41 -27.43 64.12
CA GLY A 7 -10.27 -26.56 63.82
C GLY A 7 -10.74 -25.22 63.26
N ARG A 8 -10.85 -24.21 64.12
CA ARG A 8 -11.08 -22.80 63.78
C ARG A 8 -9.76 -22.14 63.38
N ALA A 9 -9.74 -21.38 62.30
CA ALA A 9 -8.94 -20.16 62.08
C ALA A 9 -9.19 -19.70 60.64
N ALA A 10 -9.17 -18.44 60.24
CA ALA A 10 -9.30 -17.13 60.86
C ALA A 10 -9.71 -16.24 59.68
N ARG A 11 -10.65 -15.31 59.90
CA ARG A 11 -10.99 -14.27 58.91
C ARG A 11 -9.75 -13.38 58.73
N ALA A 12 -9.07 -13.51 57.61
CA ALA A 12 -8.14 -12.50 57.13
C ALA A 12 -8.89 -11.54 56.20
N GLY A 13 -8.99 -10.28 56.63
CA GLY A 13 -9.59 -9.21 55.85
C GLY A 13 -8.90 -9.07 54.51
N ARG A 14 -9.69 -9.00 53.44
CA ARG A 14 -9.20 -8.68 52.10
C ARG A 14 -8.79 -7.21 52.11
N ALA A 15 -7.50 -6.98 52.28
CA ALA A 15 -6.90 -5.67 52.12
C ALA A 15 -7.21 -5.17 50.71
N THR A 16 -7.90 -4.03 50.62
CA THR A 16 -8.04 -3.25 49.40
C THR A 16 -6.67 -2.69 49.07
N ALA A 17 -5.92 -3.38 48.21
CA ALA A 17 -4.73 -2.82 47.59
C ALA A 17 -5.16 -1.66 46.69
N SER A 18 -4.90 -0.44 47.17
CA SER A 18 -4.97 0.80 46.40
C SER A 18 -4.15 0.67 45.13
N ARG A 19 -4.79 0.89 43.98
CA ARG A 19 -4.11 0.96 42.67
C ARG A 19 -3.03 2.04 42.73
N PRO A 20 -1.80 1.79 42.23
CA PRO A 20 -0.82 2.85 42.04
C PRO A 20 -1.36 3.87 41.03
N GLY A 21 -1.19 5.15 41.38
CA GLY A 21 -1.69 6.30 40.63
C GLY A 21 -1.14 6.37 39.21
N ILE A 22 -2.00 6.84 38.31
CA ILE A 22 -1.65 7.21 36.94
C ILE A 22 -0.63 8.37 37.03
N PRO A 23 0.53 8.32 36.37
CA PRO A 23 1.43 9.47 36.32
C PRO A 23 0.76 10.61 35.55
N GLU A 24 0.87 11.81 36.12
CA GLU A 24 0.32 13.07 35.60
C GLU A 24 0.67 13.30 34.13
N ALA A 25 -0.32 13.83 33.40
CA ALA A 25 -0.19 14.22 32.01
C ALA A 25 0.94 15.24 31.83
N ARG A 26 1.80 15.00 30.84
CA ARG A 26 2.83 15.95 30.39
C ARG A 26 2.18 17.28 29.97
N PRO A 27 2.81 18.43 30.23
CA PRO A 27 2.22 19.73 29.93
C PRO A 27 2.00 19.92 28.43
N ALA A 28 0.94 20.65 28.13
CA ALA A 28 0.46 20.98 26.81
C ALA A 28 1.53 21.68 25.95
N PHE A 29 1.47 21.35 24.67
CA PHE A 29 2.03 22.05 23.53
C PHE A 29 2.18 23.57 23.78
N THR A 30 3.41 24.06 23.92
CA THR A 30 3.68 25.50 24.02
C THR A 30 3.41 26.17 22.69
N ALA A 31 2.65 27.27 22.73
CA ALA A 31 2.25 28.10 21.60
C ALA A 31 3.43 28.73 20.85
N HIS A 32 4.00 28.00 19.90
CA HIS A 32 4.97 28.53 18.92
C HIS A 32 4.64 28.17 17.46
N ASP A 33 3.47 27.58 17.20
CA ASP A 33 3.10 27.09 15.86
C ASP A 33 1.87 27.80 15.25
N HIS A 34 1.49 28.96 15.79
CA HIS A 34 0.40 29.76 15.24
C HIS A 34 0.83 30.74 14.13
N ASP A 35 2.11 31.12 14.05
CA ASP A 35 2.58 32.12 13.07
C ASP A 35 2.70 31.57 11.64
N ARG A 36 2.87 30.26 11.46
CA ARG A 36 3.03 29.67 10.12
C ARG A 36 1.71 29.52 9.36
N HIS A 37 0.59 29.35 10.07
CA HIS A 37 -0.72 29.20 9.44
C HIS A 37 -1.30 30.53 8.90
N ASP A 38 -0.89 31.67 9.46
CA ASP A 38 -1.43 32.97 9.03
C ASP A 38 -0.81 33.47 7.72
N LEU A 39 0.47 33.16 7.48
CA LEU A 39 1.15 33.48 6.22
C LEU A 39 0.58 32.71 5.02
N ASP A 40 0.20 31.44 5.21
CA ASP A 40 -0.43 30.63 4.14
C ASP A 40 -1.87 31.08 3.84
N ARG A 41 -2.62 31.51 4.86
CA ARG A 41 -3.97 32.07 4.66
C ARG A 41 -3.92 33.36 3.85
N HIS A 42 -3.02 34.29 4.17
CA HIS A 42 -2.88 35.53 3.40
C HIS A 42 -2.44 35.30 1.95
N ARG A 43 -1.66 34.25 1.68
CA ARG A 43 -1.18 33.91 0.33
C ARG A 43 -2.27 33.31 -0.55
N LEU A 44 -3.11 32.42 -0.02
CA LEU A 44 -4.26 31.85 -0.73
C LEU A 44 -5.31 32.91 -1.06
N ASP A 45 -5.55 33.81 -0.12
CA ASP A 45 -6.54 34.88 -0.22
C ASP A 45 -6.13 35.98 -1.24
N ARG A 46 -4.83 36.17 -1.46
CA ARG A 46 -4.28 37.04 -2.53
C ARG A 46 -4.45 36.42 -3.93
N HIS A 47 -4.40 35.10 -4.06
CA HIS A 47 -4.61 34.42 -5.34
C HIS A 47 -6.08 34.39 -5.77
N ASP A 48 -7.01 34.22 -4.83
CA ASP A 48 -8.45 34.21 -5.15
C ASP A 48 -8.97 35.60 -5.56
N ARG A 49 -8.43 36.67 -4.94
CA ARG A 49 -8.68 38.07 -5.35
C ARG A 49 -8.17 38.40 -6.75
N ASN A 50 -7.09 37.77 -7.22
CA ASN A 50 -6.53 38.02 -8.55
C ASN A 50 -7.31 37.26 -9.65
N ARG A 51 -7.81 36.06 -9.35
CA ARG A 51 -8.68 35.29 -10.27
C ARG A 51 -10.04 35.95 -10.51
N ARG A 52 -10.67 36.48 -9.46
CA ARG A 52 -11.97 37.17 -9.59
C ARG A 52 -11.89 38.49 -10.37
N ARG A 53 -10.74 39.18 -10.35
CA ARG A 53 -10.53 40.40 -11.14
C ARG A 53 -10.28 40.14 -12.62
N LEU A 54 -9.71 38.99 -12.99
CA LEU A 54 -9.51 38.62 -14.39
C LEU A 54 -10.84 38.28 -15.12
N MET A 55 -11.86 37.84 -14.38
CA MET A 55 -13.17 37.47 -14.95
C MET A 55 -14.17 38.63 -15.02
N ALA A 56 -13.83 39.83 -14.51
CA ALA A 56 -14.74 40.98 -14.46
C ALA A 56 -14.49 42.04 -15.55
N GLY A 57 -13.64 41.77 -16.54
CA GLY A 57 -13.15 42.77 -17.48
C GLY A 57 -13.13 42.36 -18.96
N ALA A 58 -14.20 41.75 -19.47
CA ALA A 58 -14.36 41.54 -20.91
C ALA A 58 -15.84 41.54 -21.32
N SER A 59 -16.41 42.74 -21.45
CA SER A 59 -17.69 42.96 -22.12
C SER A 59 -17.47 43.90 -23.30
N ALA A 60 -17.40 43.32 -24.51
CA ALA A 60 -17.58 44.02 -25.77
C ALA A 60 -18.51 43.17 -26.66
N PRO A 61 -19.57 43.74 -27.25
CA PRO A 61 -20.47 42.99 -28.13
C PRO A 61 -19.90 43.02 -29.55
N ALA A 62 -19.70 41.84 -30.14
CA ALA A 62 -19.53 41.71 -31.58
C ALA A 62 -20.50 40.63 -32.07
N SER A 63 -21.64 41.09 -32.56
CA SER A 63 -22.56 40.27 -33.34
C SER A 63 -21.92 39.92 -34.68
N LEU A 64 -21.68 38.63 -34.94
CA LEU A 64 -21.79 38.07 -36.28
C LEU A 64 -22.36 36.65 -36.15
N ALA A 65 -23.58 36.48 -36.65
CA ALA A 65 -24.21 35.19 -36.81
C ALA A 65 -23.41 34.34 -37.80
N ALA A 66 -22.56 33.45 -37.29
CA ALA A 66 -22.14 32.26 -38.00
C ALA A 66 -22.82 31.09 -37.27
N LEU A 67 -23.80 30.47 -37.93
CA LEU A 67 -24.30 29.17 -37.51
C LEU A 67 -23.06 28.28 -37.34
N PRO A 68 -22.78 27.69 -36.16
CA PRO A 68 -21.80 26.63 -36.11
C PRO A 68 -22.37 25.55 -37.02
N GLY A 69 -21.75 25.38 -38.19
CA GLY A 69 -21.86 24.14 -38.93
C GLY A 69 -21.59 23.08 -37.89
N ILE A 70 -22.61 22.31 -37.55
CA ILE A 70 -22.51 21.09 -36.77
C ILE A 70 -21.34 20.33 -37.36
N ALA A 71 -20.18 20.44 -36.72
CA ALA A 71 -19.04 19.62 -37.01
C ALA A 71 -19.52 18.22 -36.65
N ARG A 72 -20.06 17.51 -37.65
CA ARG A 72 -20.27 16.08 -37.53
C ARG A 72 -18.87 15.55 -37.29
N ALA A 73 -18.64 15.00 -36.10
CA ALA A 73 -17.50 14.15 -35.87
C ALA A 73 -17.46 13.17 -37.04
N VAL A 74 -16.45 13.30 -37.90
CA VAL A 74 -16.16 12.28 -38.89
C VAL A 74 -15.81 11.07 -38.04
N PRO A 75 -16.56 9.95 -38.11
CA PRO A 75 -16.09 8.72 -37.53
C PRO A 75 -14.73 8.47 -38.21
N GLY A 76 -13.64 8.60 -37.45
CA GLY A 76 -12.36 8.04 -37.90
C GLY A 76 -12.58 6.56 -38.19
N PRO A 77 -11.79 5.93 -39.08
CA PRO A 77 -11.97 4.52 -39.40
C PRO A 77 -11.93 3.72 -38.09
N GLY A 78 -13.11 3.31 -37.65
CA GLY A 78 -13.34 2.54 -36.46
C GLY A 78 -13.12 1.09 -36.82
N ASP A 79 -11.88 0.64 -36.69
CA ASP A 79 -11.60 -0.72 -36.25
C ASP A 79 -11.26 -0.64 -34.77
N ASP A 80 -12.29 -0.53 -33.92
CA ASP A 80 -12.18 -0.72 -32.47
C ASP A 80 -11.99 -2.21 -32.10
N ALA A 81 -11.75 -3.06 -33.10
CA ALA A 81 -11.45 -4.47 -32.90
C ALA A 81 -10.15 -4.60 -32.09
N PRO A 82 -10.15 -5.42 -31.01
CA PRO A 82 -8.95 -5.73 -30.25
C PRO A 82 -7.81 -6.21 -31.16
N VAL A 83 -6.69 -5.49 -31.17
CA VAL A 83 -5.44 -6.02 -31.70
C VAL A 83 -4.91 -6.97 -30.64
N THR A 84 -4.71 -8.24 -31.00
CA THR A 84 -4.33 -9.28 -30.05
C THR A 84 -2.94 -9.85 -30.33
N ALA A 85 -2.27 -10.34 -29.29
CA ALA A 85 -1.02 -11.09 -29.40
C ALA A 85 -1.02 -12.28 -28.42
N ARG A 86 -0.31 -13.34 -28.81
CA ARG A 86 -0.01 -14.47 -27.94
C ARG A 86 1.11 -14.11 -26.99
N VAL A 87 0.83 -14.12 -25.68
CA VAL A 87 1.80 -13.82 -24.62
C VAL A 87 2.07 -15.09 -23.81
N ALA A 88 3.34 -15.40 -23.59
CA ALA A 88 3.76 -16.48 -22.69
C ALA A 88 4.33 -15.90 -21.39
N LEU A 89 3.80 -16.33 -20.24
CA LEU A 89 4.21 -15.88 -18.90
C LEU A 89 4.46 -17.10 -18.00
N THR A 90 5.44 -17.04 -17.11
CA THR A 90 5.58 -18.02 -16.02
C THR A 90 5.01 -17.41 -14.75
N VAL A 91 3.77 -17.79 -14.39
CA VAL A 91 3.05 -17.20 -13.25
C VAL A 91 3.00 -18.21 -12.10
N ASN A 92 3.55 -17.83 -10.94
CA ASN A 92 3.63 -18.68 -9.75
C ASN A 92 4.24 -20.06 -10.06
N GLY A 93 5.32 -20.07 -10.87
CA GLY A 93 6.02 -21.29 -11.31
C GLY A 93 5.34 -22.06 -12.46
N VAL A 94 4.16 -21.63 -12.93
CA VAL A 94 3.43 -22.31 -14.00
C VAL A 94 3.47 -21.49 -15.29
N ARG A 95 3.98 -22.10 -16.37
CA ARG A 95 3.96 -21.49 -17.71
C ARG A 95 2.52 -21.42 -18.25
N ARG A 96 2.12 -20.24 -18.72
CA ARG A 96 0.81 -19.93 -19.32
C ARG A 96 1.02 -19.26 -20.67
N GLU A 97 0.22 -19.64 -21.66
CA GLU A 97 0.16 -18.95 -22.95
C GLU A 97 -1.27 -18.45 -23.16
N ILE A 98 -1.42 -17.16 -23.47
CA ILE A 98 -2.72 -16.48 -23.48
C ILE A 98 -2.75 -15.51 -24.66
N ASP A 99 -3.84 -15.51 -25.43
CA ASP A 99 -4.08 -14.51 -26.46
C ASP A 99 -4.77 -13.29 -25.81
N LEU A 100 -4.11 -12.13 -25.85
CA LEU A 100 -4.51 -10.90 -25.13
C LEU A 100 -4.59 -9.70 -26.08
N ASP A 101 -5.51 -8.77 -25.80
CA ASP A 101 -5.47 -7.42 -26.39
C ASP A 101 -4.14 -6.74 -25.99
N LEU A 102 -3.50 -6.03 -26.91
CA LEU A 102 -2.23 -5.35 -26.66
C LEU A 102 -2.32 -4.31 -25.52
N ARG A 103 -3.52 -3.79 -25.23
CA ARG A 103 -3.81 -2.82 -24.17
C ARG A 103 -3.98 -3.46 -22.80
N THR A 104 -4.09 -4.78 -22.70
CA THR A 104 -4.31 -5.48 -21.43
C THR A 104 -3.13 -5.25 -20.49
N SER A 105 -3.42 -4.61 -19.35
CA SER A 105 -2.45 -4.42 -18.28
C SER A 105 -2.04 -5.78 -17.69
N LEU A 106 -0.85 -5.88 -17.10
CA LEU A 106 -0.43 -7.11 -16.43
C LEU A 106 -1.37 -7.46 -15.26
N LEU A 107 -1.89 -6.43 -14.57
CA LEU A 107 -2.92 -6.61 -13.55
C LEU A 107 -4.17 -7.28 -14.10
N ASP A 108 -4.70 -6.81 -15.22
CA ASP A 108 -5.93 -7.36 -15.80
C ASP A 108 -5.69 -8.74 -16.44
N ALA A 109 -4.50 -8.99 -16.99
CA ALA A 109 -4.10 -10.33 -17.41
C ALA A 109 -4.17 -11.34 -16.26
N MET A 110 -3.66 -10.99 -15.07
CA MET A 110 -3.74 -11.88 -13.90
C MET A 110 -5.19 -12.09 -13.45
N ARG A 111 -5.96 -11.01 -13.33
CA ARG A 111 -7.28 -11.06 -12.69
C ARG A 111 -8.37 -11.58 -13.61
N GLU A 112 -8.45 -11.06 -14.81
CA GLU A 112 -9.61 -11.23 -15.69
C GLU A 112 -9.38 -12.37 -16.70
N HIS A 113 -8.13 -12.67 -17.04
CA HIS A 113 -7.79 -13.76 -17.97
C HIS A 113 -7.28 -15.02 -17.28
N LEU A 114 -6.48 -14.89 -16.21
CA LEU A 114 -5.96 -16.04 -15.43
C LEU A 114 -6.73 -16.34 -14.15
N HIS A 115 -7.69 -15.48 -13.78
CA HIS A 115 -8.52 -15.62 -12.57
C HIS A 115 -7.72 -15.67 -11.26
N LEU A 116 -6.49 -15.14 -11.27
CA LEU A 116 -5.67 -14.87 -10.09
C LEU A 116 -6.05 -13.51 -9.53
N THR A 117 -7.15 -13.50 -8.77
CA THR A 117 -7.80 -12.26 -8.32
C THR A 117 -7.19 -11.65 -7.06
N GLY A 118 -6.10 -12.22 -6.53
CA GLY A 118 -5.38 -11.75 -5.36
C GLY A 118 -4.83 -10.35 -5.55
N SER A 119 -4.13 -10.06 -6.66
CA SER A 119 -3.74 -8.68 -7.01
C SER A 119 -4.97 -7.80 -7.22
N LYS A 120 -4.97 -6.60 -6.64
CA LYS A 120 -6.16 -5.73 -6.61
C LYS A 120 -6.02 -4.48 -7.47
N LYS A 121 -7.13 -4.07 -8.09
CA LYS A 121 -7.26 -2.79 -8.78
C LYS A 121 -7.82 -1.76 -7.81
N GLY A 122 -6.96 -0.92 -7.23
CA GLY A 122 -7.37 0.15 -6.31
C GLY A 122 -7.52 1.52 -6.98
N CYS A 123 -6.67 1.81 -7.97
CA CYS A 123 -6.65 3.12 -8.64
C CYS A 123 -6.43 3.06 -10.15
N ASP A 124 -5.82 1.98 -10.68
CA ASP A 124 -5.42 1.84 -12.10
C ASP A 124 -4.49 2.94 -12.66
N HIS A 125 -3.86 3.71 -11.77
CA HIS A 125 -3.01 4.86 -12.14
C HIS A 125 -1.69 4.90 -11.34
N GLY A 126 -1.26 3.77 -10.76
CA GLY A 126 0.00 3.66 -10.01
C GLY A 126 0.05 4.40 -8.67
N GLN A 127 -1.10 4.82 -8.13
CA GLN A 127 -1.18 5.67 -6.94
C GLN A 127 -1.22 4.90 -5.61
N CYS A 128 -1.61 3.61 -5.60
CA CYS A 128 -1.95 2.92 -4.35
C CYS A 128 -1.14 1.65 -4.02
N GLY A 129 -0.43 1.05 -4.98
CA GLY A 129 0.31 -0.20 -4.75
C GLY A 129 -0.53 -1.46 -4.49
N ALA A 130 -1.87 -1.40 -4.54
CA ALA A 130 -2.71 -2.60 -4.32
C ALA A 130 -2.52 -3.67 -5.41
N CYS A 131 -2.00 -3.27 -6.56
CA CYS A 131 -1.69 -4.12 -7.72
C CYS A 131 -0.24 -4.62 -7.73
N THR A 132 0.52 -4.48 -6.65
CA THR A 132 1.92 -4.89 -6.63
C THR A 132 2.05 -6.40 -6.81
N MET A 133 2.97 -6.79 -7.69
CA MET A 133 3.43 -8.16 -7.94
C MET A 133 4.94 -8.14 -8.15
N ILE A 134 5.59 -9.30 -8.05
CA ILE A 134 7.04 -9.43 -8.24
C ILE A 134 7.27 -9.99 -9.64
N VAL A 135 7.97 -9.24 -10.49
CA VAL A 135 8.32 -9.66 -11.85
C VAL A 135 9.83 -9.75 -11.95
N ASN A 136 10.35 -10.94 -12.28
CA ASN A 136 11.78 -11.24 -12.34
C ASN A 136 12.52 -10.74 -11.07
N GLY A 137 11.96 -11.04 -9.90
CA GLY A 137 12.52 -10.64 -8.60
C GLY A 137 12.29 -9.18 -8.18
N ARG A 138 11.65 -8.34 -9.00
CA ARG A 138 11.43 -6.92 -8.72
C ARG A 138 9.95 -6.61 -8.52
N ARG A 139 9.59 -5.91 -7.43
CA ARG A 139 8.21 -5.44 -7.27
C ARG A 139 7.88 -4.33 -8.27
N ILE A 140 6.71 -4.43 -8.91
CA ILE A 140 6.18 -3.41 -9.83
C ILE A 140 4.67 -3.23 -9.63
N ASN A 141 4.14 -2.08 -10.09
CA ASN A 141 2.70 -1.87 -10.20
C ASN A 141 2.16 -2.51 -11.48
N GLY A 142 1.40 -3.61 -11.34
CA GLY A 142 0.85 -4.33 -12.50
C GLY A 142 -0.13 -3.52 -13.36
N CYS A 143 -0.75 -2.46 -12.83
CA CYS A 143 -1.63 -1.58 -13.60
C CYS A 143 -0.90 -0.66 -14.58
N LEU A 144 0.39 -0.40 -14.38
CA LEU A 144 1.19 0.52 -15.21
C LEU A 144 2.15 -0.20 -16.16
N THR A 145 1.82 -1.42 -16.54
CA THR A 145 2.60 -2.18 -17.51
C THR A 145 1.69 -3.11 -18.31
N LEU A 146 1.98 -3.28 -19.59
CA LEU A 146 1.19 -4.12 -20.48
C LEU A 146 1.67 -5.58 -20.39
N ALA A 147 0.76 -6.55 -20.43
CA ALA A 147 1.12 -7.96 -20.35
C ALA A 147 2.10 -8.38 -21.46
N VAL A 148 1.91 -7.84 -22.66
CA VAL A 148 2.78 -8.09 -23.83
C VAL A 148 4.24 -7.64 -23.64
N MET A 149 4.51 -6.73 -22.70
CA MET A 149 5.88 -6.29 -22.38
C MET A 149 6.67 -7.34 -21.58
N HIS A 150 5.99 -8.34 -21.03
CA HIS A 150 6.54 -9.34 -20.11
C HIS A 150 6.66 -10.73 -20.74
N GLN A 151 6.82 -10.79 -22.05
CA GLN A 151 7.01 -12.06 -22.76
C GLN A 151 8.15 -12.89 -22.12
N GLY A 152 7.82 -14.08 -21.65
CA GLY A 152 8.72 -15.02 -21.01
C GLY A 152 9.11 -14.67 -19.56
N ALA A 153 8.53 -13.62 -18.96
CA ALA A 153 8.87 -13.21 -17.61
C ALA A 153 8.32 -14.16 -16.54
N GLU A 154 9.01 -14.21 -15.41
CA GLU A 154 8.55 -14.86 -14.18
C GLU A 154 7.79 -13.85 -13.32
N ILE A 155 6.58 -14.23 -12.92
CA ILE A 155 5.66 -13.40 -12.15
C ILE A 155 5.23 -14.15 -10.91
N THR A 156 5.43 -13.53 -9.75
CA THR A 156 4.91 -14.01 -8.47
C THR A 156 3.82 -13.04 -8.00
N THR A 157 2.61 -13.57 -7.86
CA THR A 157 1.47 -12.89 -7.23
C THR A 157 1.33 -13.34 -5.77
N ILE A 158 0.35 -12.79 -5.04
CA ILE A 158 0.13 -13.17 -3.63
C ILE A 158 -0.17 -14.67 -3.48
N GLU A 159 -0.86 -15.26 -4.46
CA GLU A 159 -1.20 -16.68 -4.50
C GLU A 159 0.05 -17.56 -4.66
N GLY A 160 1.13 -17.03 -5.23
CA GLY A 160 2.41 -17.74 -5.38
C GLY A 160 3.27 -17.71 -4.13
N LEU A 161 3.01 -16.82 -3.17
CA LEU A 161 3.79 -16.74 -1.93
C LEU A 161 3.38 -17.78 -0.89
N GLY A 162 2.08 -18.05 -0.79
CA GLY A 162 1.54 -19.03 0.16
C GLY A 162 0.02 -19.14 0.07
N GLN A 163 -0.49 -20.24 0.60
CA GLN A 163 -1.90 -20.60 0.62
C GLN A 163 -2.38 -20.78 2.08
N PRO A 164 -3.69 -20.78 2.36
CA PRO A 164 -4.19 -20.84 3.75
C PRO A 164 -3.67 -22.01 4.59
N ASP A 165 -3.33 -23.14 3.95
CA ASP A 165 -2.76 -24.34 4.55
C ASP A 165 -1.23 -24.29 4.72
N ALA A 166 -0.56 -23.42 3.96
CA ALA A 166 0.88 -23.23 3.97
C ALA A 166 1.21 -21.75 3.74
N LEU A 167 1.06 -20.95 4.79
CA LEU A 167 1.32 -19.52 4.73
C LEU A 167 2.82 -19.24 4.55
N HIS A 168 3.13 -18.26 3.71
CA HIS A 168 4.43 -17.61 3.72
C HIS A 168 4.69 -17.03 5.12
N PRO A 169 5.93 -17.06 5.67
CA PRO A 169 6.20 -16.50 6.99
C PRO A 169 5.74 -15.03 7.15
N LEU A 170 5.90 -14.20 6.11
CA LEU A 170 5.34 -12.84 6.12
C LEU A 170 3.80 -12.81 6.16
N GLN A 171 3.10 -13.74 5.48
CA GLN A 171 1.63 -13.83 5.60
C GLN A 171 1.23 -14.20 7.03
N ALA A 172 1.94 -15.14 7.67
CA ALA A 172 1.71 -15.52 9.06
C ALA A 172 1.96 -14.34 10.02
N ALA A 173 3.03 -13.57 9.81
CA ALA A 173 3.31 -12.36 10.59
C ALA A 173 2.19 -11.32 10.44
N PHE A 174 1.65 -11.11 9.22
CA PHE A 174 0.50 -10.22 9.01
C PHE A 174 -0.75 -10.67 9.81
N VAL A 175 -0.97 -11.97 9.97
CA VAL A 175 -2.05 -12.51 10.82
C VAL A 175 -1.75 -12.25 12.30
N THR A 176 -0.54 -12.59 12.76
CA THR A 176 -0.13 -12.43 14.16
C THR A 176 -0.25 -10.99 14.65
N HIS A 177 0.18 -10.03 13.83
CA HIS A 177 0.24 -8.62 14.20
C HIS A 177 -1.00 -7.83 13.77
N ASP A 178 -2.04 -8.48 13.24
CA ASP A 178 -3.23 -7.80 12.69
C ASP A 178 -2.84 -6.72 11.65
N GLY A 179 -1.93 -7.09 10.75
CA GLY A 179 -1.36 -6.24 9.69
C GLY A 179 -2.33 -5.93 8.54
N TYR A 180 -3.63 -6.11 8.75
CA TYR A 180 -4.68 -5.86 7.78
C TYR A 180 -6.04 -5.67 8.47
N GLN A 181 -7.03 -5.19 7.71
CA GLN A 181 -8.44 -5.18 8.15
C GLN A 181 -9.34 -5.61 7.00
N CYS A 182 -9.70 -4.69 6.08
CA CYS A 182 -10.55 -5.02 4.93
C CYS A 182 -9.89 -5.99 3.94
N GLY A 183 -8.58 -6.22 4.06
CA GLY A 183 -7.82 -7.15 3.23
C GLY A 183 -7.47 -6.64 1.82
N TYR A 184 -8.00 -5.49 1.39
CA TYR A 184 -7.89 -5.07 -0.01
C TYR A 184 -6.46 -4.67 -0.43
N CYS A 185 -5.72 -3.95 0.43
CA CYS A 185 -4.33 -3.60 0.13
C CYS A 185 -3.35 -4.75 0.45
N THR A 186 -3.76 -5.73 1.24
CA THR A 186 -2.90 -6.75 1.84
C THR A 186 -2.07 -7.54 0.82
N PRO A 187 -2.63 -7.98 -0.33
CA PRO A 187 -1.83 -8.63 -1.39
C PRO A 187 -0.64 -7.79 -1.86
N GLY A 188 -0.87 -6.50 -2.14
CA GLY A 188 0.17 -5.58 -2.56
C GLY A 188 1.18 -5.28 -1.44
N GLN A 189 0.70 -5.14 -0.20
CA GLN A 189 1.56 -4.95 0.98
C GLN A 189 2.51 -6.13 1.18
N ILE A 190 2.03 -7.37 1.09
CA ILE A 190 2.85 -8.56 1.31
C ILE A 190 3.85 -8.75 0.16
N CYS A 191 3.42 -8.62 -1.10
CA CYS A 191 4.34 -8.68 -2.25
C CYS A 191 5.42 -7.61 -2.18
N SER A 192 5.05 -6.37 -1.81
CA SER A 192 6.03 -5.31 -1.58
C SER A 192 6.94 -5.63 -0.40
N GLY A 193 6.41 -6.12 0.71
CA GLY A 193 7.19 -6.40 1.93
C GLY A 193 8.28 -7.45 1.70
N VAL A 194 7.98 -8.51 0.94
CA VAL A 194 9.00 -9.49 0.51
C VAL A 194 10.09 -8.81 -0.30
N ALA A 195 9.73 -8.10 -1.36
CA ALA A 195 10.69 -7.46 -2.25
C ALA A 195 11.51 -6.35 -1.56
N VAL A 196 10.90 -5.57 -0.64
CA VAL A 196 11.59 -4.54 0.14
C VAL A 196 12.70 -5.12 1.00
N LEU A 197 12.45 -6.26 1.64
CA LEU A 197 13.47 -6.89 2.48
C LEU A 197 14.61 -7.45 1.63
N GLU A 198 14.33 -7.93 0.41
CA GLU A 198 15.40 -8.26 -0.55
C GLU A 198 16.13 -7.02 -1.05
N GLU A 199 15.45 -5.90 -1.31
CA GLU A 199 16.07 -4.62 -1.70
C GLU A 199 17.06 -4.13 -0.64
N ILE A 200 16.70 -4.22 0.64
CA ILE A 200 17.58 -3.87 1.77
C ILE A 200 18.78 -4.80 1.83
N ARG A 201 18.57 -6.13 1.74
CA ARG A 201 19.66 -7.12 1.72
C ARG A 201 20.61 -6.93 0.53
N ALA A 202 20.08 -6.49 -0.61
CA ALA A 202 20.86 -6.16 -1.81
C ALA A 202 21.60 -4.82 -1.71
N GLY A 203 21.46 -4.08 -0.60
CA GLY A 203 22.16 -2.83 -0.36
C GLY A 203 21.61 -1.62 -1.12
N ILE A 204 20.37 -1.70 -1.64
CA ILE A 204 19.76 -0.62 -2.41
C ILE A 204 19.31 0.48 -1.44
N PRO A 205 19.79 1.74 -1.53
CA PRO A 205 19.42 2.81 -0.60
C PRO A 205 17.97 3.29 -0.84
N SER A 206 17.41 3.99 0.15
CA SER A 206 16.13 4.71 0.05
C SER A 206 16.30 6.18 0.44
N HIS A 207 15.20 6.94 0.45
CA HIS A 207 15.22 8.32 0.95
C HIS A 207 15.53 8.42 2.45
N ALA A 208 15.28 7.36 3.22
CA ALA A 208 15.57 7.29 4.65
C ALA A 208 17.03 6.91 4.95
N THR A 209 17.82 6.53 3.94
CA THR A 209 19.22 6.12 4.14
C THR A 209 20.08 7.34 4.47
N GLY A 210 20.61 7.39 5.70
CA GLY A 210 21.40 8.53 6.18
C GLY A 210 22.81 8.64 5.58
N ASP A 211 23.42 7.52 5.19
CA ASP A 211 24.77 7.47 4.62
C ASP A 211 24.78 6.59 3.37
N LEU A 212 24.85 7.22 2.19
CA LEU A 212 24.82 6.54 0.89
C LEU A 212 26.12 5.77 0.58
N THR A 213 27.15 5.85 1.42
CA THR A 213 28.41 5.13 1.24
C THR A 213 28.44 3.77 1.94
N ARG A 214 27.41 3.45 2.73
CA ARG A 214 27.28 2.19 3.47
C ARG A 214 25.96 1.49 3.12
N PRO A 215 25.89 0.15 3.26
CA PRO A 215 24.63 -0.56 3.11
C PRO A 215 23.57 -0.04 4.10
N PRO A 216 22.29 0.11 3.68
CA PRO A 216 21.22 0.52 4.57
C PRO A 216 20.99 -0.53 5.66
N GLU A 217 20.80 -0.07 6.89
CA GLU A 217 20.42 -0.93 8.02
C GLU A 217 18.91 -1.19 7.98
N LEU A 218 18.50 -2.41 8.33
CA LEU A 218 17.09 -2.71 8.51
C LEU A 218 16.56 -1.94 9.73
N SER A 219 15.70 -0.95 9.47
CA SER A 219 15.09 -0.12 10.50
C SER A 219 13.63 0.17 10.17
N GLU A 220 12.85 0.57 11.17
CA GLU A 220 11.47 1.01 10.97
C GLU A 220 11.36 2.17 9.97
N ALA A 221 12.31 3.12 9.99
CA ALA A 221 12.34 4.25 9.06
C ALA A 221 12.53 3.77 7.61
N GLU A 222 13.42 2.81 7.37
CA GLU A 222 13.64 2.20 6.06
C GLU A 222 12.41 1.41 5.59
N ILE A 223 11.78 0.62 6.48
CA ILE A 223 10.55 -0.11 6.14
C ILE A 223 9.44 0.86 5.74
N ARG A 224 9.19 1.90 6.55
CA ARG A 224 8.12 2.88 6.29
C ARG A 224 8.34 3.64 4.98
N GLU A 225 9.56 4.11 4.74
CA GLU A 225 9.89 4.82 3.50
C GLU A 225 9.67 3.92 2.27
N ARG A 226 10.19 2.70 2.31
CA ARG A 226 10.10 1.77 1.16
C ARG A 226 8.70 1.21 0.93
N MET A 227 7.87 1.17 1.96
CA MET A 227 6.47 0.74 1.88
C MET A 227 5.50 1.91 1.59
N SER A 228 6.00 3.15 1.51
CA SER A 228 5.17 4.35 1.28
C SER A 228 4.36 4.31 -0.03
N GLY A 229 4.79 3.51 -1.01
CA GLY A 229 4.07 3.25 -2.26
C GLY A 229 2.85 2.33 -2.14
N ASN A 230 2.61 1.72 -0.98
CA ASN A 230 1.47 0.83 -0.73
C ASN A 230 0.51 1.46 0.30
N LEU A 231 -0.60 1.99 -0.20
CA LEU A 231 -1.57 2.70 0.63
C LEU A 231 -2.53 1.73 1.34
N CYS A 232 -2.79 2.00 2.62
CA CYS A 232 -3.76 1.29 3.46
C CYS A 232 -4.76 2.29 4.05
N ARG A 233 -6.00 2.29 3.52
CA ARG A 233 -7.04 3.21 4.00
C ARG A 233 -7.59 2.85 5.38
N CYS A 234 -7.49 1.58 5.76
CA CYS A 234 -7.81 1.12 7.11
C CYS A 234 -6.82 1.64 8.18
N GLY A 235 -5.64 2.12 7.76
CA GLY A 235 -4.65 2.68 8.66
C GLY A 235 -3.83 1.65 9.45
N ALA A 236 -3.72 0.41 8.96
CA ALA A 236 -2.99 -0.67 9.63
C ALA A 236 -1.44 -0.53 9.58
N TYR A 237 -0.90 0.65 9.32
CA TYR A 237 0.51 0.84 8.99
C TYR A 237 1.48 0.42 10.10
N SER A 238 1.17 0.71 11.37
CA SER A 238 2.03 0.31 12.49
C SER A 238 2.14 -1.22 12.59
N ASN A 239 1.00 -1.90 12.51
CA ASN A 239 0.93 -3.37 12.53
C ASN A 239 1.63 -4.02 11.31
N ILE A 240 1.55 -3.38 10.14
CA ILE A 240 2.28 -3.83 8.94
C ILE A 240 3.80 -3.76 9.17
N VAL A 241 4.29 -2.67 9.77
CA VAL A 241 5.71 -2.51 10.12
C VAL A 241 6.14 -3.56 11.15
N GLU A 242 5.33 -3.81 12.18
CA GLU A 242 5.58 -4.86 13.18
C GLU A 242 5.68 -6.25 12.52
N ALA A 243 4.75 -6.59 11.63
CA ALA A 243 4.77 -7.85 10.89
C ALA A 243 6.02 -8.03 10.03
N MET A 244 6.45 -6.97 9.32
CA MET A 244 7.67 -7.01 8.50
C MET A 244 8.92 -7.12 9.35
N THR A 245 8.96 -6.45 10.50
CA THR A 245 10.09 -6.50 11.44
C THR A 245 10.24 -7.92 12.01
N ASP A 246 9.15 -8.52 12.48
CA ASP A 246 9.14 -9.90 12.99
C ASP A 246 9.58 -10.91 11.92
N TYR A 247 9.06 -10.80 10.69
CA TYR A 247 9.49 -11.67 9.59
C TYR A 247 10.99 -11.53 9.30
N ALA A 248 11.54 -10.31 9.33
CA ALA A 248 12.95 -10.09 9.08
C ALA A 248 13.85 -10.63 10.21
N GLU A 249 13.41 -10.53 11.47
CA GLU A 249 14.08 -11.15 12.62
C GLU A 249 14.12 -12.68 12.50
N GLN A 250 13.00 -13.31 12.13
CA GLN A 250 12.91 -14.75 11.91
C GLN A 250 13.85 -15.20 10.77
N ALA A 251 13.89 -14.45 9.67
CA ALA A 251 14.76 -14.76 8.53
C ALA A 251 16.26 -14.64 8.84
N SER A 252 16.64 -13.81 9.83
CA SER A 252 18.04 -13.67 10.28
C SER A 252 18.48 -14.68 11.34
N GLY A 253 17.56 -15.54 11.82
CA GLY A 253 17.85 -16.50 12.89
C GLY A 253 18.04 -15.87 14.28
N SER A 254 17.65 -14.60 14.46
CA SER A 254 17.82 -13.88 15.73
C SER A 254 16.79 -14.24 16.82
N ARG A 255 15.78 -15.05 16.46
CA ARG A 255 14.80 -15.66 17.38
C ARG A 255 14.91 -17.19 17.28
N ALA A 256 15.81 -17.77 18.06
CA ALA A 256 15.85 -19.21 18.37
C ALA A 256 15.68 -19.40 19.87
#